data_AF-A0A9E4BUB1-F1
#
_entry.id   AF-A0A9E4BUB1-F1
#
_cell.length_a   1.000
_cell.length_b   1.000
_cell.length_c   1.000
_cell.angle_alpha   90.00
_cell.angle_beta   90.00
_cell.angle_gamma   90.00
#
_symmetry.space_group_name_H-M   'P 1'
#
loop_
_entity.id
_entity.type
_entity.pdbx_description
1 polymer ?
#
loop_
_entity_poly.entity_id
_entity_poly.type
_entity_poly.pdbx_seq_one_letter_code
_entity_poly.pdbx_strand_id
1 'polypeptide(L)'
;MERVGGIFAYDITVPEASQFVTYVHNANDIGPESLIFVSEDESPSNNALVMVSSEVSGTVSVYQVISRLSADQQAMLNITLTQNGAPLSGIEVEIGRSIAGESTIYQWRGITEDNGQTRIRVSTPRLSGYYAARAIDSSGNVLDTWTSIPLNPGRQINITLPVGGGASFVSLTASNFPNPFNPETVIAYQIPESGDVSLIIYNVLGQKVRSLVSAYQVAGAYQVRWDGRNNNGQAVASGRYVYYLKTVQGEITGRMVLLK
;
A
#
# COMPACT_ATOMS: atom_id res chain seq x y z
N MET A 1 22.76 -38.01 -5.49
CA MET A 1 22.97 -36.55 -5.44
C MET A 1 22.00 -36.02 -4.40
N GLU A 2 22.46 -35.69 -3.20
CA GLU A 2 21.60 -35.02 -2.21
C GLU A 2 21.20 -33.64 -2.77
N ARG A 3 19.90 -33.34 -2.69
CA ARG A 3 19.36 -32.06 -3.12
C ARG A 3 19.57 -31.08 -1.98
N VAL A 4 20.46 -30.12 -2.17
CA VAL A 4 20.65 -29.00 -1.23
C VAL A 4 19.36 -28.19 -1.20
N GLY A 5 18.80 -28.00 -0.01
CA GLY A 5 17.60 -27.18 0.21
C GLY A 5 17.93 -25.70 0.32
N GLY A 6 16.95 -24.83 0.09
CA GLY A 6 17.11 -23.39 0.32
C GLY A 6 15.90 -22.58 -0.08
N ILE A 7 15.95 -21.27 0.21
CA ILE A 7 14.88 -20.32 -0.06
C ILE A 7 15.29 -19.43 -1.22
N PHE A 8 14.47 -19.38 -2.27
CA PHE A 8 14.55 -18.35 -3.31
C PHE A 8 13.57 -17.24 -2.98
N ALA A 9 14.05 -16.00 -2.96
CA ALA A 9 13.24 -14.80 -2.80
C ALA A 9 13.13 -14.04 -4.12
N TYR A 10 11.92 -13.63 -4.48
CA TYR A 10 11.62 -12.82 -5.65
C TYR A 10 10.79 -11.60 -5.23
N ASP A 11 11.06 -10.45 -5.85
CA ASP A 11 10.21 -9.26 -5.80
C ASP A 11 9.11 -9.43 -6.86
N ILE A 12 7.86 -9.37 -6.41
CA ILE A 12 6.65 -9.55 -7.23
C ILE A 12 5.77 -8.29 -7.25
N THR A 13 6.34 -7.12 -6.90
CA THR A 13 5.62 -5.84 -6.90
C THR A 13 5.01 -5.54 -8.26
N VAL A 14 5.73 -5.88 -9.34
CA VAL A 14 5.24 -5.85 -10.73
C VAL A 14 5.11 -7.30 -11.22
N PRO A 15 3.91 -7.89 -11.23
CA PRO A 15 3.73 -9.32 -11.51
C PRO A 15 4.25 -9.78 -12.88
N GLU A 16 4.15 -8.94 -13.93
CA GLU A 16 4.70 -9.25 -15.25
C GLU A 16 6.23 -9.19 -15.33
N ALA A 17 6.91 -8.70 -14.30
CA ALA A 17 8.36 -8.47 -14.28
C ALA A 17 8.99 -8.86 -12.94
N SER A 18 8.68 -10.07 -12.44
CA SER A 18 9.25 -10.57 -11.19
C SER A 18 10.78 -10.57 -11.22
N GLN A 19 11.43 -10.04 -10.17
CA GLN A 19 12.88 -9.95 -10.10
C GLN A 19 13.42 -10.88 -9.01
N PHE A 20 14.48 -11.63 -9.33
CA PHE A 20 15.19 -12.43 -8.33
C PHE A 20 15.90 -11.51 -7.34
N VAL A 21 15.70 -11.75 -6.04
CA VAL A 21 16.31 -10.94 -4.96
C VAL A 21 17.51 -11.67 -4.38
N THR A 22 17.31 -12.89 -3.88
CA THR A 22 18.37 -13.67 -3.23
C THR A 22 18.02 -15.14 -3.16
N TYR A 23 19.05 -15.97 -2.97
CA TYR A 23 18.95 -17.37 -2.61
C TYR A 23 19.73 -17.59 -1.32
N VAL A 24 19.06 -18.08 -0.28
CA VAL A 24 19.67 -18.37 1.02
C VAL A 24 19.55 -19.86 1.27
N HIS A 25 20.66 -20.48 1.66
CA HIS A 25 20.71 -21.90 2.00
C HIS A 25 21.68 -22.13 3.14
N ASN A 26 21.49 -23.25 3.82
CA ASN A 26 22.46 -23.83 4.73
C ASN A 26 22.93 -25.14 4.09
N ALA A 27 24.24 -25.27 3.86
CA ALA A 27 24.81 -26.44 3.18
C ALA A 27 24.56 -27.76 3.92
N ASN A 28 24.24 -27.70 5.22
CA ASN A 28 23.94 -28.87 6.04
C ASN A 28 22.45 -29.23 6.07
N ASP A 29 21.57 -28.42 5.47
CA ASP A 29 20.14 -28.68 5.41
C ASP A 29 19.77 -29.43 4.13
N ILE A 30 19.24 -30.63 4.30
CA ILE A 30 19.00 -31.58 3.22
C ILE A 30 17.53 -32.01 3.26
N GLY A 31 16.89 -32.01 2.09
CA GLY A 31 15.49 -32.43 1.96
C GLY A 31 14.51 -31.49 2.67
N PRO A 32 14.38 -30.23 2.22
CA PRO A 32 13.40 -29.31 2.78
C PRO A 32 11.97 -29.84 2.54
N GLU A 33 11.15 -29.82 3.57
CA GLU A 33 9.80 -30.39 3.56
C GLU A 33 8.73 -29.31 3.66
N SER A 34 8.89 -28.37 4.60
CA SER A 34 7.91 -27.31 4.86
C SER A 34 8.57 -25.95 5.01
N LEU A 35 7.81 -24.91 4.67
CA LEU A 35 8.18 -23.51 4.84
C LEU A 35 7.02 -22.77 5.51
N ILE A 36 7.32 -22.06 6.61
CA ILE A 36 6.35 -21.27 7.36
C ILE A 36 6.87 -19.84 7.49
N PHE A 37 5.99 -18.87 7.27
CA PHE A 37 6.24 -17.48 7.60
C PHE A 37 5.62 -17.17 8.96
N VAL A 38 6.40 -16.52 9.83
CA VAL A 38 5.94 -16.01 11.13
C VAL A 38 6.02 -14.49 11.08
N SER A 39 4.89 -13.83 11.29
CA SER A 39 4.82 -12.36 11.30
C SER A 39 5.55 -11.77 12.52
N GLU A 40 5.78 -10.46 12.49
CA GLU A 40 6.49 -9.76 13.57
C GLU A 40 5.76 -9.88 14.92
N ASP A 41 4.43 -9.80 14.91
CA ASP A 41 3.55 -9.87 16.08
C ASP A 41 3.45 -11.29 16.68
N GLU A 42 3.69 -12.32 15.88
CA GLU A 42 3.73 -13.73 16.31
C GLU A 42 5.15 -14.20 16.68
N SER A 43 6.17 -13.40 16.39
CA SER A 43 7.58 -13.75 16.60
C SER A 43 8.06 -13.38 18.01
N PRO A 44 8.77 -14.27 18.73
CA PRO A 44 9.31 -13.96 20.06
C PRO A 44 10.40 -12.89 20.05
N SER A 45 10.90 -12.51 18.87
CA SER A 45 11.96 -11.52 18.67
C SER A 45 11.46 -10.20 18.11
N ASN A 46 10.15 -10.04 17.86
CA ASN A 46 9.56 -8.90 17.13
C ASN A 46 10.19 -8.66 15.74
N ASN A 47 10.74 -9.69 15.13
CA ASN A 47 11.22 -9.68 13.74
C ASN A 47 10.44 -10.72 12.95
N ALA A 48 10.06 -10.41 11.71
CA ALA A 48 9.47 -11.41 10.82
C ALA A 48 10.47 -12.53 10.54
N LEU A 49 10.00 -13.78 10.59
CA LEU A 49 10.84 -14.97 10.42
C LEU A 49 10.31 -15.86 9.29
N VAL A 50 11.21 -16.58 8.64
CA VAL A 50 10.88 -17.72 7.78
C VAL A 50 11.55 -18.94 8.37
N MET A 51 10.76 -19.98 8.61
CA MET A 51 11.23 -21.26 9.14
C MET A 51 11.14 -22.32 8.05
N VAL A 52 12.21 -23.09 7.87
CA VAL A 52 12.27 -24.21 6.93
C VAL A 52 12.61 -25.48 7.69
N SER A 53 11.73 -26.47 7.64
CA SER A 53 12.00 -27.80 8.17
C SER A 53 12.64 -28.68 7.10
N SER A 54 13.62 -29.48 7.51
CA SER A 54 14.32 -30.42 6.66
C SER A 54 14.15 -31.83 7.21
N GLU A 55 13.50 -32.70 6.45
CA GLU A 55 13.15 -34.06 6.88
C GLU A 55 14.41 -34.95 6.95
N VAL A 56 15.29 -34.83 5.94
CA VAL A 56 16.45 -35.72 5.81
C VAL A 56 17.55 -35.35 6.81
N SER A 57 17.82 -34.05 7.00
CA SER A 57 18.80 -33.61 8.01
C SER A 57 18.22 -33.50 9.43
N GLY A 58 16.90 -33.55 9.60
CA GLY A 58 16.24 -33.42 10.92
C GLY A 58 16.40 -32.04 11.54
N THR A 59 16.63 -31.01 10.74
CA THR A 59 16.93 -29.63 11.18
C THR A 59 15.79 -28.68 10.89
N VAL A 60 15.69 -27.61 11.68
CA VAL A 60 14.86 -26.44 11.38
C VAL A 60 15.76 -25.23 11.28
N SER A 61 15.80 -24.62 10.10
CA SER A 61 16.51 -23.36 9.87
C SER A 61 15.56 -22.18 10.01
N VAL A 62 15.98 -21.17 10.77
CA VAL A 62 15.23 -19.95 11.03
C VAL A 62 15.98 -18.78 10.38
N TYR A 63 15.32 -18.12 9.44
CA TYR A 63 15.84 -16.96 8.74
C TYR A 63 15.07 -15.72 9.19
N GLN A 64 15.79 -14.69 9.62
CA GLN A 64 15.19 -13.38 9.83
C GLN A 64 14.91 -12.73 8.49
N VAL A 65 13.68 -12.26 8.29
CA VAL A 65 13.34 -11.38 7.17
C VAL A 65 13.81 -9.99 7.55
N ILE A 66 15.09 -9.74 7.29
CA ILE A 66 15.61 -8.39 7.28
C ILE A 66 15.10 -7.80 5.97
N SER A 67 14.05 -6.98 6.04
CA SER A 67 13.93 -5.96 5.01
C SER A 67 15.24 -5.18 5.10
N ARG A 68 16.14 -5.36 4.11
CA ARG A 68 17.04 -4.26 3.79
C ARG A 68 16.10 -3.09 3.70
N LEU A 69 16.33 -2.05 4.52
CA LEU A 69 15.60 -0.80 4.37
C LEU A 69 15.55 -0.60 2.87
N SER A 70 14.35 -0.73 2.31
CA SER A 70 14.18 -0.46 0.90
C SER A 70 14.80 0.92 0.69
N ALA A 71 15.16 1.28 -0.55
CA ALA A 71 15.19 2.72 -0.85
C ALA A 71 13.99 3.37 -0.15
N ASP A 72 14.23 4.48 0.57
CA ASP A 72 13.27 5.06 1.51
C ASP A 72 11.84 4.86 1.02
N GLN A 73 10.98 4.33 1.88
CA GLN A 73 9.56 4.25 1.54
C GLN A 73 9.05 5.69 1.41
N GLN A 74 8.32 5.95 0.33
CA GLN A 74 7.82 7.29 0.02
C GLN A 74 6.29 7.32 -0.02
N ALA A 75 5.74 8.43 0.48
CA ALA A 75 4.38 8.88 0.18
C ALA A 75 4.44 10.33 -0.29
N MET A 76 3.53 10.66 -1.19
CA MET A 76 3.31 12.05 -1.62
C MET A 76 2.05 12.58 -0.97
N LEU A 77 2.18 13.65 -0.20
CA LEU A 77 1.05 14.34 0.42
C LEU A 77 0.71 15.56 -0.42
N ASN A 78 -0.48 15.58 -1.00
CA ASN A 78 -1.06 16.77 -1.59
C ASN A 78 -1.92 17.45 -0.52
N ILE A 79 -1.39 18.48 0.12
CA ILE A 79 -2.02 19.16 1.23
C ILE A 79 -2.76 20.39 0.72
N THR A 80 -3.98 20.62 1.22
CA THR A 80 -4.73 21.85 1.06
C THR A 80 -4.99 22.42 2.46
N LEU A 81 -4.43 23.59 2.75
CA LEU A 81 -4.62 24.31 4.01
C LEU A 81 -5.70 25.37 3.82
N THR A 82 -6.69 25.37 4.71
CA THR A 82 -7.79 26.34 4.66
C THR A 82 -8.10 26.92 6.02
N GLN A 83 -8.67 28.12 6.05
CA GLN A 83 -9.26 28.73 7.24
C GLN A 83 -10.61 29.32 6.86
N ASN A 84 -11.67 28.93 7.57
CA ASN A 84 -13.06 29.30 7.25
C ASN A 84 -13.43 29.02 5.77
N GLY A 85 -12.87 27.96 5.18
CA GLY A 85 -13.09 27.57 3.79
C GLY A 85 -12.26 28.35 2.75
N ALA A 86 -11.52 29.38 3.14
CA ALA A 86 -10.61 30.10 2.26
C ALA A 86 -9.20 29.48 2.27
N PRO A 87 -8.48 29.44 1.13
CA PRO A 87 -7.11 28.95 1.08
C PRO A 87 -6.15 29.88 1.84
N LEU A 88 -5.16 29.30 2.52
CA LEU A 88 -4.09 30.04 3.18
C LEU A 88 -2.77 29.94 2.41
N SER A 89 -2.27 31.06 1.87
CA SER A 89 -1.01 31.15 1.13
C SER A 89 0.18 31.51 2.04
N GLY A 90 1.38 31.05 1.69
CA GLY A 90 2.62 31.40 2.36
C GLY A 90 2.79 30.80 3.76
N ILE A 91 2.00 29.78 4.10
CA ILE A 91 2.06 29.09 5.39
C ILE A 91 2.98 27.88 5.29
N GLU A 92 3.90 27.72 6.24
CA GLU A 92 4.73 26.53 6.35
C GLU A 92 3.91 25.40 6.99
N VAL A 93 3.76 24.30 6.27
CA VAL A 93 3.17 23.06 6.78
C VAL A 93 4.29 22.09 7.03
N GLU A 94 4.39 21.60 8.27
CA GLU A 94 5.36 20.59 8.66
C GLU A 94 4.68 19.27 9.00
N ILE A 95 5.37 18.16 8.71
CA ILE A 95 4.93 16.78 8.95
C ILE A 95 5.96 16.06 9.81
N GLY A 96 5.47 15.30 10.78
CA GLY A 96 6.28 14.47 11.66
C GLY A 96 5.60 13.15 12.00
N ARG A 97 6.39 12.13 12.34
CA ARG A 97 5.84 10.84 12.78
C ARG A 97 5.21 11.00 14.16
N SER A 98 3.97 10.54 14.31
CA SER A 98 3.23 10.60 15.58
C SER A 98 3.31 9.26 16.30
N ILE A 99 3.91 9.26 17.48
CA ILE A 99 4.05 8.09 18.34
C ILE A 99 3.32 8.39 19.64
N ALA A 100 2.46 7.48 20.07
CA ALA A 100 1.65 7.68 21.27
C ALA A 100 2.55 7.88 22.50
N GLY A 101 2.36 8.99 23.22
CA GLY A 101 3.15 9.33 24.41
C GLY A 101 4.48 10.02 24.13
N GLU A 102 4.85 10.26 22.87
CA GLU A 102 6.09 10.95 22.50
C GLU A 102 5.84 12.29 21.81
N SER A 103 6.77 13.22 21.99
CA SER A 103 6.78 14.48 21.25
C SER A 103 7.06 14.21 19.78
N THR A 104 6.24 14.78 18.89
CA THR A 104 6.44 14.65 17.44
C THR A 104 7.63 15.49 16.98
N ILE A 105 8.57 14.85 16.30
CA ILE A 105 9.66 15.52 15.59
C ILE A 105 9.20 15.76 14.15
N TYR A 106 9.07 17.03 13.78
CA TYR A 106 8.67 17.46 12.44
C TYR A 106 9.91 17.50 11.54
N GLN A 107 9.91 16.70 10.48
CA GLN A 107 11.08 16.46 9.64
C GLN A 107 10.86 16.87 8.18
N TRP A 108 9.62 16.83 7.71
CA TRP A 108 9.26 17.19 6.35
C TRP A 108 8.42 18.46 6.35
N ARG A 109 8.56 19.28 5.32
CA ARG A 109 7.87 20.57 5.24
C ARG A 109 7.58 21.00 3.81
N GLY A 110 6.63 21.90 3.66
CA GLY A 110 6.30 22.59 2.42
C GLY A 110 5.62 23.92 2.72
N ILE A 111 5.71 24.87 1.80
CA ILE A 111 5.03 26.16 1.92
C ILE A 111 3.81 26.13 0.99
N THR A 112 2.67 26.65 1.45
CA THR A 112 1.45 26.74 0.65
C THR A 112 1.56 27.81 -0.44
N GLU A 113 1.11 27.46 -1.63
CA GLU A 113 0.93 28.38 -2.77
C GLU A 113 -0.33 29.24 -2.58
N ASP A 114 -0.60 30.15 -3.53
CA ASP A 114 -1.75 31.07 -3.49
C ASP A 114 -3.12 30.36 -3.43
N ASN A 115 -3.19 29.13 -3.93
CA ASN A 115 -4.38 28.28 -3.85
C ASN A 115 -4.49 27.50 -2.53
N GLY A 116 -3.61 27.76 -1.56
CA GLY A 116 -3.55 27.09 -0.27
C GLY A 116 -2.97 25.67 -0.31
N GLN A 117 -2.41 25.25 -1.45
CA GLN A 117 -1.91 23.89 -1.64
C GLN A 117 -0.40 23.80 -1.46
N THR A 118 0.08 22.65 -0.98
CA THR A 118 1.50 22.31 -0.99
C THR A 118 1.68 20.81 -1.18
N ARG A 119 2.82 20.40 -1.73
CA ARG A 119 3.17 18.98 -1.92
C ARG A 119 4.36 18.63 -1.04
N ILE A 120 4.19 17.66 -0.15
CA ILE A 120 5.24 17.21 0.76
C ILE A 120 5.53 15.73 0.46
N ARG A 121 6.79 15.45 0.11
CA ARG A 121 7.28 14.07 0.00
C ARG A 121 7.80 13.62 1.37
N VAL A 122 7.14 12.62 1.93
CA VAL A 122 7.62 11.93 3.14
C VAL A 122 8.45 10.74 2.69
N SER A 123 9.70 10.68 3.13
CA SER A 123 10.70 9.67 2.75
C SER A 123 11.33 9.15 4.03
N THR A 124 11.12 7.87 4.34
CA THR A 124 11.69 7.26 5.55
C THR A 124 11.83 5.75 5.39
N PRO A 125 12.79 5.12 6.10
CA PRO A 125 12.92 3.67 6.17
C PRO A 125 11.65 2.90 6.59
N ARG A 126 10.79 3.54 7.41
CA ARG A 126 9.54 2.94 7.92
C ARG A 126 8.41 3.96 7.79
N LEU A 127 7.70 3.96 6.67
CA LEU A 127 6.68 4.97 6.39
C LEU A 127 5.30 4.64 6.97
N SER A 128 4.93 3.36 7.07
CA SER A 128 3.62 2.99 7.59
C SER A 128 3.43 3.47 9.04
N GLY A 129 2.29 4.12 9.30
CA GLY A 129 1.93 4.58 10.65
C GLY A 129 1.12 5.89 10.64
N TYR A 130 0.98 6.46 11.82
CA TYR A 130 0.32 7.75 12.01
C TYR A 130 1.33 8.90 12.07
N TYR A 131 0.93 10.02 11.49
CA TYR A 131 1.70 11.24 11.39
C TYR A 131 0.89 12.40 11.95
N ALA A 132 1.60 13.46 12.32
CA ALA A 132 1.01 14.75 12.66
C ALA A 132 1.46 15.80 11.65
N ALA A 133 0.61 16.80 11.47
CA ALA A 133 0.88 17.99 10.70
C ALA A 133 0.73 19.22 11.60
N ARG A 134 1.52 20.26 11.37
CA ARG A 134 1.28 21.59 11.95
C ARG A 134 1.46 22.68 10.91
N ALA A 135 0.71 23.76 11.04
CA ALA A 135 0.80 24.93 10.18
C ALA A 135 1.45 26.08 10.96
N ILE A 136 2.40 26.77 10.36
CA ILE A 136 3.20 27.83 10.98
C ILE A 136 3.16 29.07 10.08
N ASP A 137 2.76 30.21 10.65
CA ASP A 137 2.75 31.48 9.93
C ASP A 137 4.17 32.06 9.75
N SER A 138 4.29 33.14 8.97
CA SER A 138 5.58 33.81 8.70
C SER A 138 6.26 34.40 9.95
N SER A 139 5.52 34.53 11.05
CA SER A 139 6.03 35.04 12.33
C SER A 139 6.50 33.90 13.26
N GLY A 140 6.33 32.64 12.83
CA GLY A 140 6.67 31.46 13.62
C GLY A 140 5.57 30.96 14.55
N ASN A 141 4.35 31.52 14.47
CA ASN A 141 3.24 31.06 15.30
C ASN A 141 2.62 29.80 14.70
N VAL A 142 2.37 28.80 15.54
CA VAL A 142 1.59 27.62 15.15
C VAL A 142 0.12 28.03 15.04
N LEU A 143 -0.43 27.95 13.83
CA LEU A 143 -1.85 28.22 13.56
C LEU A 143 -2.74 27.08 14.04
N ASP A 144 -2.32 25.83 13.81
CA ASP A 144 -3.02 24.63 14.27
C ASP A 144 -2.13 23.37 14.18
N THR A 145 -2.58 22.27 14.77
CA THR A 145 -1.92 20.95 14.72
C THR A 145 -2.96 19.84 14.53
N TRP A 146 -2.70 18.95 13.57
CA TRP A 146 -3.52 17.81 13.26
C TRP A 146 -2.76 16.52 13.53
N THR A 147 -3.43 15.53 14.11
CA THR A 147 -2.84 14.23 14.45
C THR A 147 -3.56 13.10 13.70
N SER A 148 -3.07 11.87 13.86
CA SER A 148 -3.70 10.66 13.32
C SER A 148 -3.83 10.63 11.79
N ILE A 149 -2.88 11.24 11.07
CA ILE A 149 -2.81 11.19 9.61
C ILE A 149 -2.17 9.85 9.19
N PRO A 150 -2.90 8.92 8.57
CA PRO A 150 -2.35 7.60 8.23
C PRO A 150 -1.53 7.68 6.95
N LEU A 151 -0.25 7.27 7.01
CA LEU A 151 0.62 7.14 5.83
C LEU A 151 0.92 5.67 5.54
N ASN A 152 1.02 5.34 4.24
CA ASN A 152 1.42 4.02 3.76
C ASN A 152 2.30 4.16 2.50
N PRO A 153 3.27 3.25 2.28
CA PRO A 153 4.17 3.28 1.12
C PRO A 153 3.43 3.31 -0.22
N GLY A 154 3.99 4.06 -1.17
CA GLY A 154 3.50 4.10 -2.56
C GLY A 154 2.15 4.80 -2.74
N ARG A 155 1.59 5.42 -1.68
CA ARG A 155 0.34 6.17 -1.77
C ARG A 155 0.55 7.65 -1.99
N GLN A 156 -0.25 8.20 -2.88
CA GLN A 156 -0.54 9.63 -2.91
C GLN A 156 -1.80 9.89 -2.06
N ILE A 157 -1.72 10.87 -1.17
CA ILE A 157 -2.78 11.18 -0.20
C ILE A 157 -3.16 12.65 -0.35
N ASN A 158 -4.43 12.90 -0.62
CA ASN A 158 -4.98 14.24 -0.62
C ASN A 158 -5.44 14.55 0.81
N ILE A 159 -4.85 15.57 1.44
CA ILE A 159 -5.13 15.97 2.81
C ILE A 159 -5.68 17.38 2.82
N THR A 160 -6.83 17.59 3.45
CA THR A 160 -7.34 18.91 3.78
C THR A 160 -7.11 19.18 5.26
N LEU A 161 -6.45 20.30 5.56
CA LEU A 161 -6.13 20.77 6.91
C LEU A 161 -6.92 22.08 7.15
N PRO A 162 -8.14 22.01 7.69
CA PRO A 162 -8.87 23.21 8.07
C PRO A 162 -8.41 23.71 9.44
N VAL A 163 -7.92 24.95 9.52
CA VAL A 163 -7.59 25.60 10.80
C VAL A 163 -8.85 25.72 11.65
N GLY A 164 -8.79 25.21 12.89
CA GLY A 164 -9.92 25.08 13.79
C GLY A 164 -10.80 23.85 13.54
N GLY A 165 -10.38 22.93 12.66
CA GLY A 165 -11.13 21.73 12.29
C GLY A 165 -10.26 20.47 12.24
N GLY A 166 -10.91 19.32 12.03
CA GLY A 166 -10.22 18.04 11.89
C GLY A 166 -9.60 17.84 10.51
N ALA A 167 -8.42 17.21 10.45
CA ALA A 167 -7.82 16.83 9.17
C ALA A 167 -8.73 15.82 8.45
N SER A 168 -8.96 16.06 7.17
CA SER A 168 -9.69 15.15 6.29
C SER A 168 -8.74 14.62 5.23
N PHE A 169 -8.75 13.33 4.98
CA PHE A 169 -7.87 12.72 3.99
C PHE A 169 -8.66 11.84 3.03
N VAL A 170 -8.37 11.98 1.75
CA VAL A 170 -8.88 11.12 0.69
C VAL A 170 -7.69 10.39 0.09
N SER A 171 -7.76 9.07 0.06
CA SER A 171 -6.71 8.22 -0.50
C SER A 171 -7.27 7.28 -1.56
N LEU A 172 -6.42 6.89 -2.49
CA LEU A 172 -6.72 5.81 -3.40
C LEU A 172 -6.94 4.53 -2.58
N THR A 173 -8.12 3.92 -2.69
CA THR A 173 -8.45 2.64 -2.04
C THR A 173 -9.17 1.73 -3.01
N ALA A 174 -9.02 0.42 -2.82
CA ALA A 174 -9.83 -0.57 -3.50
C ALA A 174 -9.94 -1.83 -2.63
N SER A 175 -11.13 -2.42 -2.58
CA SER A 175 -11.41 -3.69 -1.93
C SER A 175 -12.50 -4.43 -2.69
N ASN A 176 -12.63 -5.74 -2.47
CA ASN A 176 -13.70 -6.53 -3.06
C ASN A 176 -14.49 -7.31 -2.01
N PHE A 177 -15.81 -7.39 -2.17
CA PHE A 177 -16.69 -8.17 -1.31
C PHE A 177 -17.89 -8.73 -2.10
N PRO A 178 -18.29 -9.99 -1.87
CA PRO A 178 -17.65 -10.99 -0.99
C PRO A 178 -16.30 -11.50 -1.54
N ASN A 179 -15.48 -12.08 -0.66
CA ASN A 179 -14.24 -12.79 -1.00
C ASN A 179 -13.93 -13.85 0.08
N PRO A 180 -13.98 -15.16 -0.20
CA PRO A 180 -14.32 -15.78 -1.50
C PRO A 180 -15.74 -15.47 -2.00
N PHE A 181 -16.00 -15.65 -3.30
CA PHE A 181 -17.28 -15.29 -3.92
C PHE A 181 -17.80 -16.36 -4.90
N ASN A 182 -19.11 -16.40 -5.15
CA ASN A 182 -19.76 -17.29 -6.13
C ASN A 182 -21.09 -16.68 -6.66
N PRO A 183 -21.27 -16.46 -7.97
CA PRO A 183 -20.24 -16.26 -8.98
C PRO A 183 -19.75 -14.80 -9.03
N GLU A 184 -20.32 -13.90 -8.21
CA GLU A 184 -20.11 -12.46 -8.30
C GLU A 184 -19.48 -11.82 -7.06
N THR A 185 -18.65 -10.80 -7.30
CA THR A 185 -18.07 -9.92 -6.28
C THR A 185 -18.19 -8.47 -6.74
N VAL A 186 -18.30 -7.55 -5.79
CA VAL A 186 -18.27 -6.10 -6.05
C VAL A 186 -16.90 -5.57 -5.64
N ILE A 187 -16.22 -4.90 -6.57
CA ILE A 187 -14.99 -4.17 -6.31
C ILE A 187 -15.38 -2.72 -6.04
N ALA A 188 -15.24 -2.30 -4.79
CA ALA A 188 -15.42 -0.92 -4.36
C ALA A 188 -14.07 -0.21 -4.34
N TYR A 189 -14.00 0.99 -4.90
CA TYR A 189 -12.77 1.78 -4.95
C TYR A 189 -13.06 3.27 -4.85
N GLN A 190 -12.09 4.02 -4.33
CA GLN A 190 -12.16 5.48 -4.21
C GLN A 190 -10.96 6.10 -4.88
N ILE A 191 -11.20 7.08 -5.76
CA ILE A 191 -10.13 7.83 -6.43
C ILE A 191 -10.07 9.25 -5.84
N PRO A 192 -8.87 9.72 -5.46
CA PRO A 192 -8.72 10.98 -4.72
C PRO A 192 -8.70 12.22 -5.63
N GLU A 193 -8.43 12.06 -6.92
CA GLU A 193 -8.47 13.14 -7.92
C GLU A 193 -8.98 12.61 -9.26
N SER A 194 -9.62 13.49 -10.04
CA SER A 194 -10.23 13.16 -11.33
C SER A 194 -9.18 12.81 -12.37
N GLY A 195 -9.41 11.77 -13.17
CA GLY A 195 -8.45 11.32 -14.17
C GLY A 195 -8.87 10.04 -14.88
N ASP A 196 -7.99 9.54 -15.74
CA ASP A 196 -8.17 8.25 -16.40
C ASP A 196 -8.02 7.11 -15.39
N VAL A 197 -9.02 6.21 -15.38
CA VAL A 197 -9.08 5.05 -14.50
C VAL A 197 -9.18 3.76 -15.35
N SER A 198 -8.35 2.79 -15.00
CA SER A 198 -8.36 1.45 -15.58
C SER A 198 -8.47 0.41 -14.48
N LEU A 199 -9.50 -0.44 -14.51
CA LEU A 199 -9.67 -1.57 -13.59
C LEU A 199 -9.76 -2.87 -14.38
N ILE A 200 -8.76 -3.73 -14.21
CA ILE A 200 -8.58 -4.96 -15.00
C ILE A 200 -8.48 -6.16 -14.06
N ILE A 201 -9.11 -7.27 -14.44
CA ILE A 201 -8.96 -8.57 -13.80
C ILE A 201 -7.92 -9.40 -14.54
N TYR A 202 -7.01 -10.01 -13.79
CA TYR A 202 -5.98 -10.93 -14.25
C TYR A 202 -6.11 -12.28 -13.56
N ASN A 203 -5.67 -13.34 -14.23
CA ASN A 203 -5.46 -14.64 -13.59
C ASN A 203 -4.05 -14.71 -12.97
N VAL A 204 -3.75 -15.81 -12.27
CA VAL A 204 -2.43 -16.02 -11.63
C VAL A 204 -1.25 -16.09 -12.58
N LEU A 205 -1.50 -16.27 -13.88
CA LEU A 205 -0.47 -16.27 -14.93
C LEU A 205 -0.22 -14.87 -15.51
N GLY A 206 -0.84 -13.83 -14.95
CA GLY A 206 -0.74 -12.45 -15.46
C GLY A 206 -1.54 -12.21 -16.75
N GLN A 207 -2.41 -13.14 -17.16
CA GLN A 207 -3.21 -12.99 -18.36
C GLN A 207 -4.44 -12.14 -18.06
N LYS A 208 -4.72 -11.14 -18.91
CA LYS A 208 -5.91 -10.29 -18.81
C LYS A 208 -7.17 -11.13 -19.02
N VAL A 209 -8.02 -11.19 -18.00
CA VAL A 209 -9.30 -11.90 -18.01
C VAL A 209 -10.42 -10.97 -18.47
N ARG A 210 -10.53 -9.79 -17.84
CA ARG A 210 -11.60 -8.83 -18.13
C ARG A 210 -11.18 -7.39 -17.85
N SER A 211 -11.57 -6.46 -18.73
CA SER A 211 -11.53 -5.02 -18.43
C SER A 211 -12.87 -4.63 -17.83
N LEU A 212 -12.90 -4.14 -16.60
CA LEU A 212 -14.13 -3.70 -15.93
C LEU A 212 -14.35 -2.19 -16.09
N VAL A 213 -13.27 -1.41 -16.05
CA VAL A 213 -13.30 0.05 -16.22
C VAL A 213 -12.14 0.47 -17.12
N SER A 214 -12.41 1.42 -18.02
CA SER A 214 -11.41 2.12 -18.84
C SER A 214 -12.04 3.45 -19.27
N ALA A 215 -12.03 4.42 -18.36
CA ALA A 215 -12.73 5.69 -18.55
C ALA A 215 -12.15 6.80 -17.67
N TYR A 216 -12.39 8.04 -18.06
CA TYR A 216 -12.20 9.20 -17.20
C TYR A 216 -13.26 9.22 -16.09
N GLN A 217 -12.84 9.37 -14.84
CA GLN A 217 -13.71 9.42 -13.67
C GLN A 217 -13.39 10.64 -12.81
N VAL A 218 -14.42 11.25 -12.22
CA VAL A 218 -14.27 12.38 -11.30
C VAL A 218 -13.87 11.86 -9.91
N ALA A 219 -13.12 12.64 -9.13
CA ALA A 219 -12.81 12.32 -7.73
C ALA A 219 -14.05 11.82 -6.97
N GLY A 220 -13.98 10.64 -6.36
CA GLY A 220 -15.15 10.03 -5.73
C GLY A 220 -15.02 8.52 -5.48
N ALA A 221 -16.11 7.94 -4.97
CA ALA A 221 -16.24 6.51 -4.70
C ALA A 221 -17.05 5.80 -5.79
N TYR A 222 -16.62 4.60 -6.15
CA TYR A 222 -17.15 3.81 -7.25
C TYR A 222 -17.29 2.35 -6.85
N GLN A 223 -18.21 1.66 -7.52
CA GLN A 223 -18.38 0.22 -7.39
C GLN A 223 -18.56 -0.39 -8.77
N VAL A 224 -17.87 -1.51 -9.01
CA VAL A 224 -18.07 -2.31 -10.23
C VAL A 224 -18.23 -3.78 -9.87
N ARG A 225 -19.19 -4.44 -10.51
CA ARG A 225 -19.44 -5.87 -10.32
C ARG A 225 -18.61 -6.69 -11.30
N TRP A 226 -18.00 -7.75 -10.80
CA TRP A 226 -17.47 -8.83 -11.62
C TRP A 226 -18.26 -10.11 -11.37
N ASP A 227 -18.69 -10.76 -12.44
CA ASP A 227 -19.61 -11.92 -12.46
C ASP A 227 -18.88 -13.26 -12.74
N GLY A 228 -17.55 -13.29 -12.62
CA GLY A 228 -16.76 -14.47 -12.94
C GLY A 228 -16.69 -14.81 -14.43
N ARG A 229 -16.89 -13.83 -15.33
CA ARG A 229 -16.73 -14.00 -16.79
C ARG A 229 -15.56 -13.22 -17.37
N ASN A 230 -15.02 -13.68 -18.49
CA ASN A 230 -14.01 -12.98 -19.28
C ASN A 230 -14.64 -11.94 -20.23
N ASN A 231 -13.82 -11.23 -21.02
CA ASN A 231 -14.31 -10.26 -22.02
C ASN A 231 -15.23 -10.85 -23.10
N ASN A 232 -15.16 -12.15 -23.37
CA ASN A 232 -16.02 -12.85 -24.33
C ASN A 232 -17.35 -13.31 -23.69
N GLY A 233 -17.61 -12.95 -22.44
CA GLY A 233 -18.79 -13.37 -21.68
C GLY A 233 -18.76 -14.83 -21.24
N GLN A 234 -17.63 -15.53 -21.39
CA GLN A 234 -17.48 -16.93 -20.98
C GLN A 234 -17.11 -17.01 -19.50
N ALA A 235 -17.73 -17.93 -18.76
CA ALA A 235 -17.40 -18.17 -17.36
C ALA A 235 -15.96 -18.69 -17.22
N VAL A 236 -15.21 -18.12 -16.29
CA VAL A 236 -13.83 -18.57 -15.98
C VAL A 236 -13.84 -19.71 -14.96
N ALA A 237 -12.70 -20.37 -14.78
CA ALA A 237 -12.55 -21.46 -13.81
C ALA A 237 -12.53 -20.90 -12.37
N SER A 238 -12.93 -21.72 -11.40
CA SER A 238 -12.71 -21.41 -9.99
C SER A 238 -11.22 -21.26 -9.71
N GLY A 239 -10.86 -20.38 -8.78
CA GLY A 239 -9.45 -20.13 -8.47
C GLY A 239 -9.15 -18.71 -8.03
N ARG A 240 -7.85 -18.41 -7.97
CA ARG A 240 -7.34 -17.10 -7.58
C ARG A 240 -7.29 -16.15 -8.76
N TYR A 241 -7.70 -14.92 -8.52
CA TYR A 241 -7.68 -13.82 -9.46
C TYR A 241 -7.12 -12.57 -8.79
N VAL A 242 -6.71 -11.62 -9.60
CA VAL A 242 -6.17 -10.34 -9.16
C VAL A 242 -6.90 -9.23 -9.88
N TYR A 243 -7.42 -8.24 -9.15
CA TYR A 243 -7.79 -6.98 -9.76
C TYR A 243 -6.62 -6.00 -9.67
N TYR A 244 -6.48 -5.18 -10.71
CA TYR A 244 -5.48 -4.13 -10.81
C TYR A 244 -6.18 -2.84 -11.20
N LEU A 245 -6.20 -1.89 -10.28
CA LEU A 245 -6.72 -0.54 -10.43
C LEU A 245 -5.55 0.38 -10.73
N LYS A 246 -5.59 1.08 -11.87
CA LYS A 246 -4.63 2.11 -12.25
C LYS A 246 -5.35 3.44 -12.39
N THR A 247 -4.75 4.47 -11.82
CA THR A 247 -5.22 5.86 -11.85
C THR A 247 -4.04 6.79 -12.13
N VAL A 248 -4.31 8.08 -12.32
CA VAL A 248 -3.24 9.08 -12.45
C VAL A 248 -2.40 9.24 -11.17
N GLN A 249 -2.94 8.88 -10.00
CA GLN A 249 -2.26 9.00 -8.70
C GLN A 249 -1.50 7.75 -8.27
N GLY A 250 -1.74 6.61 -8.94
CA GLY A 250 -1.09 5.36 -8.58
C GLY A 250 -1.93 4.13 -8.90
N GLU A 251 -1.47 3.02 -8.34
CA GLU A 251 -1.93 1.69 -8.71
C GLU A 251 -2.25 0.87 -7.45
N ILE A 252 -3.36 0.13 -7.46
CA ILE A 252 -3.74 -0.79 -6.39
C ILE A 252 -4.03 -2.16 -6.96
N THR A 253 -3.44 -3.16 -6.33
CA THR A 253 -3.67 -4.56 -6.65
C THR A 253 -4.38 -5.24 -5.49
N GLY A 254 -5.39 -6.07 -5.75
CA GLY A 254 -6.03 -6.90 -4.73
C GLY A 254 -6.37 -8.30 -5.23
N ARG A 255 -6.38 -9.25 -4.29
CA ARG A 255 -6.52 -10.68 -4.56
C ARG A 255 -7.95 -11.15 -4.30
N MET A 256 -8.48 -12.00 -5.18
CA MET A 256 -9.84 -12.52 -5.10
C MET A 256 -9.86 -14.03 -5.28
N VAL A 257 -10.83 -14.71 -4.69
CA VAL A 257 -11.04 -16.16 -4.82
C VAL A 257 -12.45 -16.45 -5.32
N LEU A 258 -12.55 -16.96 -6.55
CA LEU A 258 -13.80 -17.42 -7.13
C LEU A 258 -14.04 -18.88 -6.76
N LEU A 259 -15.20 -19.16 -6.17
CA LEU A 259 -15.74 -20.50 -5.93
C LEU A 259 -16.85 -20.77 -6.94
N LYS A 260 -16.95 -22.01 -7.42
CA LYS A 260 -18.13 -22.51 -8.16
C LYS A 260 -18.78 -23.57 -7.31
#